data_AF-A0A8T5QNS1-F1
#
_entry.id   AF-A0A8T5QNS1-F1
#
_cell.length_a   1.000
_cell.length_b   1.000
_cell.length_c   1.000
_cell.angle_alpha   90.00
_cell.angle_beta   90.00
_cell.angle_gamma   90.00
#
_symmetry.space_group_name_H-M   'P 1'
#
loop_
_entity.id
_entity.type
_entity.pdbx_description
1 polymer ?
#
loop_
_entity_poly.entity_id
_entity_poly.type
_entity_poly.pdbx_seq_one_letter_code
_entity_poly.pdbx_strand_id
1 'polypeptide(L)'
;MSEEVIELENDVNVEKSKKHVNYFKFVLYQGDTVINTRIFDADNFNPLTRYSVDIRNLIPSINQRLQKTLSGKNLSYGDSNYDYIRHYKDCRDAFGKTPTDNTLEKPPYKVQIINERQIKGVECRFGLYINNNPIVERDFYVDGYNPATRFSTELTSVIKNICEDIFHNIKSNDIKNMWDDYYLIRNYGLSSQQLRDLSFKRRKEMVANLKNPSRN
;
A
#
# COMPACT_ATOMS: atom_id res chain seq x y z
N MET A 1 49.67 1.41 22.17
CA MET A 1 48.40 1.08 22.86
C MET A 1 47.40 2.24 22.83
N SER A 2 47.34 3.02 21.74
CA SER A 2 46.51 4.25 21.74
C SER A 2 45.95 4.70 20.39
N GLU A 3 46.25 4.02 19.28
CA GLU A 3 45.65 4.36 17.96
C GLU A 3 44.70 3.28 17.46
N GLU A 4 45.06 1.99 17.58
CA GLU A 4 44.18 0.85 17.24
C GLU A 4 42.88 0.80 18.04
N VAL A 5 42.87 1.32 19.27
CA VAL A 5 41.66 1.34 20.12
C VAL A 5 40.69 2.43 19.68
N ILE A 6 41.18 3.52 19.10
CA ILE A 6 40.36 4.66 18.65
C ILE A 6 39.68 4.34 17.31
N GLU A 7 40.31 3.55 16.44
CA GLU A 7 39.68 3.08 15.20
C GLU A 7 38.58 2.03 15.47
N LEU A 8 38.80 1.12 16.42
CA LEU A 8 37.80 0.11 16.80
C LEU A 8 36.57 0.70 17.52
N GLU A 9 36.74 1.75 18.34
CA GLU A 9 35.59 2.43 18.98
C GLU A 9 34.76 3.27 17.98
N ASN A 10 35.37 3.75 16.90
CA ASN A 10 34.66 4.44 15.83
C ASN A 10 33.87 3.47 14.94
N ASP A 11 34.41 2.28 14.64
CA ASP A 11 33.70 1.27 13.86
C ASP A 11 32.50 0.65 14.60
N VAL A 12 32.59 0.48 15.93
CA VAL A 12 31.45 0.01 16.76
C VAL A 12 30.33 1.05 16.85
N ASN A 13 30.64 2.35 16.69
CA ASN A 13 29.63 3.42 16.70
C ASN A 13 28.96 3.64 15.33
N VAL A 14 29.57 3.22 14.22
CA VAL A 14 28.94 3.26 12.89
C VAL A 14 27.87 2.16 12.73
N GLU A 15 27.99 1.05 13.45
CA GLU A 15 26.98 -0.03 13.42
C GLU A 15 25.70 0.27 14.23
N LYS A 16 25.69 1.32 15.07
CA LYS A 16 24.55 1.68 15.94
C LYS A 16 23.50 2.63 15.33
N SER A 17 23.55 2.88 14.03
CA SER A 17 22.39 3.44 13.31
C SER A 17 22.08 2.63 12.05
N LYS A 18 21.67 1.36 12.21
CA LYS A 18 20.80 0.75 11.20
C LYS A 18 19.52 1.58 11.15
N LYS A 19 19.52 2.61 10.29
CA LYS A 19 18.38 3.44 9.95
C LYS A 19 17.24 2.47 9.63
N HIS A 20 16.28 2.33 10.53
CA HIS A 20 15.14 1.46 10.31
C HIS A 20 14.34 2.08 9.16
N VAL A 21 14.58 1.59 7.94
CA VAL A 21 13.94 2.11 6.73
C VAL A 21 12.48 1.70 6.77
N ASN A 22 11.60 2.70 6.75
CA ASN A 22 10.17 2.46 6.80
C ASN A 22 9.64 2.38 5.38
N TYR A 23 8.84 1.36 5.09
CA TYR A 23 8.23 1.21 3.78
C TYR A 23 6.76 0.84 3.89
N PHE A 24 5.99 1.38 2.95
CA PHE A 24 4.65 0.91 2.68
C PHE A 24 4.72 -0.23 1.67
N LYS A 25 3.90 -1.25 1.88
CA LYS A 25 3.78 -2.42 1.00
C LYS A 25 2.32 -2.61 0.63
N PHE A 26 2.01 -2.49 -0.65
CA PHE A 26 0.72 -2.88 -1.21
C PHE A 26 0.84 -4.30 -1.77
N VAL A 27 -0.08 -5.19 -1.40
CA VAL A 27 -0.09 -6.58 -1.85
C VAL A 27 -1.47 -6.93 -2.37
N LEU A 28 -1.52 -7.60 -3.52
CA LEU A 28 -2.73 -8.21 -4.07
C LEU A 28 -2.62 -9.73 -3.98
N TYR A 29 -3.64 -10.35 -3.41
CA TYR A 29 -3.76 -11.80 -3.23
C TYR A 29 -4.96 -12.35 -4.00
N GLN A 30 -4.85 -13.59 -4.45
CA GLN A 30 -5.98 -14.46 -4.79
C GLN A 30 -5.93 -15.67 -3.86
N GLY A 31 -6.93 -15.82 -3.00
CA GLY A 31 -6.84 -16.71 -1.84
C GLY A 31 -5.54 -16.46 -1.06
N ASP A 32 -4.74 -17.51 -0.89
CA ASP A 32 -3.44 -17.45 -0.19
C ASP A 32 -2.25 -17.09 -1.08
N THR A 33 -2.47 -16.96 -2.40
CA THR A 33 -1.40 -16.71 -3.37
C THR A 33 -1.21 -15.21 -3.60
N VAL A 34 0.01 -14.71 -3.44
CA VAL A 34 0.37 -13.34 -3.84
C VAL A 34 0.41 -13.25 -5.35
N ILE A 35 -0.39 -12.34 -5.91
CA ILE A 35 -0.38 -12.02 -7.35
C ILE A 35 0.65 -10.93 -7.65
N ASN A 36 0.64 -9.87 -6.85
CA ASN A 36 1.48 -8.71 -7.10
C ASN A 36 1.80 -7.99 -5.80
N THR A 37 2.98 -7.39 -5.73
CA THR A 37 3.42 -6.58 -4.61
C THR A 37 4.08 -5.32 -5.12
N ARG A 38 3.80 -4.18 -4.48
CA ARG A 38 4.48 -2.92 -4.74
C ARG A 38 4.89 -2.28 -3.41
N ILE A 39 6.12 -1.80 -3.36
CA ILE A 39 6.72 -1.18 -2.18
C ILE A 39 7.05 0.28 -2.51
N PHE A 40 6.82 1.18 -1.57
CA PHE A 40 7.23 2.58 -1.67
C PHE A 40 7.68 3.13 -0.32
N ASP A 41 8.57 4.11 -0.35
CA ASP A 41 9.27 4.64 0.82
C ASP A 41 8.32 5.45 1.72
N ALA A 42 8.25 5.06 2.99
CA ALA A 42 7.45 5.72 4.03
C ALA A 42 8.24 6.80 4.79
N ASP A 43 9.57 6.82 4.67
CA ASP A 43 10.44 7.83 5.28
C ASP A 43 10.31 9.21 4.63
N ASN A 44 9.65 9.28 3.47
CA ASN A 44 9.23 10.52 2.83
C ASN A 44 8.16 11.31 3.59
N PHE A 45 7.54 10.73 4.64
CA PHE A 45 6.46 11.35 5.40
C PHE A 45 6.82 11.54 6.86
N ASN A 46 6.22 12.55 7.50
CA ASN A 46 6.35 12.76 8.94
C ASN A 46 5.87 11.51 9.71
N PRO A 47 6.56 11.10 10.81
CA PRO A 47 6.12 9.99 11.65
C PRO A 47 4.64 10.03 12.05
N LEU A 48 4.09 11.21 12.34
CA LEU A 48 2.68 11.35 12.70
C LEU A 48 1.76 10.83 11.58
N THR A 49 1.97 11.35 10.36
CA THR A 49 1.16 10.98 9.19
C THR A 49 1.39 9.52 8.80
N ARG A 50 2.64 9.06 8.91
CA ARG A 50 3.05 7.70 8.55
C ARG A 50 2.31 6.62 9.34
N TYR A 51 2.08 6.84 10.63
CA TYR A 51 1.38 5.90 11.50
C TYR A 51 -0.12 6.20 11.66
N SER A 52 -0.61 7.28 11.04
CA SER A 52 -2.03 7.65 11.01
C SER A 52 -2.64 7.57 9.61
N VAL A 53 -2.08 6.74 8.72
CA VAL A 53 -2.56 6.59 7.34
C VAL A 53 -4.00 6.08 7.33
N ASP A 54 -4.86 6.79 6.59
CA ASP A 54 -6.25 6.42 6.38
C ASP A 54 -6.60 6.51 4.88
N ILE A 55 -6.85 5.35 4.27
CA ILE A 55 -7.20 5.25 2.85
C ILE A 55 -8.64 4.79 2.62
N ARG A 56 -9.51 4.87 3.64
CA ARG A 56 -10.89 4.34 3.55
C ARG A 56 -11.69 4.93 2.39
N ASN A 57 -11.45 6.20 2.06
CA ASN A 57 -12.04 6.89 0.92
C ASN A 57 -11.60 6.32 -0.44
N LEU A 58 -10.42 5.70 -0.53
CA LEU A 58 -9.89 5.12 -1.76
C LEU A 58 -10.38 3.68 -1.99
N ILE A 59 -10.78 2.96 -0.94
CA ILE A 59 -11.17 1.53 -1.00
C ILE A 59 -12.20 1.24 -2.11
N PRO A 60 -13.30 2.01 -2.28
CA PRO A 60 -14.28 1.71 -3.33
C PRO A 60 -13.69 1.80 -4.75
N SER A 61 -12.85 2.81 -4.99
CA SER A 61 -12.16 3.01 -6.28
C SER A 61 -11.16 1.89 -6.55
N ILE A 62 -10.38 1.49 -5.53
CA ILE A 62 -9.45 0.37 -5.59
C ILE A 62 -10.19 -0.92 -5.96
N ASN A 63 -11.27 -1.25 -5.25
CA ASN A 63 -12.10 -2.43 -5.52
C ASN A 63 -12.60 -2.45 -6.95
N GLN A 64 -13.21 -1.36 -7.41
CA GLN A 64 -13.77 -1.28 -8.76
C GLN A 64 -12.69 -1.49 -9.84
N ARG A 65 -11.53 -0.86 -9.67
CA ARG A 65 -10.42 -0.97 -10.62
C ARG A 65 -9.83 -2.38 -10.64
N LEU A 66 -9.61 -2.98 -9.47
CA LEU A 66 -9.12 -4.35 -9.38
C LEU A 66 -10.13 -5.35 -9.96
N GLN A 67 -11.42 -5.24 -9.65
CA GLN A 67 -12.48 -6.09 -10.21
C GLN A 67 -12.55 -5.99 -11.74
N LYS A 68 -12.48 -4.76 -12.28
CA LYS A 68 -12.49 -4.53 -13.73
C LYS A 68 -11.28 -5.15 -14.41
N THR A 69 -10.09 -4.99 -13.84
CA THR A 69 -8.86 -5.52 -14.44
C THR A 69 -8.78 -7.03 -14.32
N LEU A 70 -9.11 -7.60 -13.16
CA LEU A 70 -9.05 -9.04 -12.91
C LEU A 70 -10.13 -9.84 -13.67
N SER A 71 -11.20 -9.20 -14.15
CA SER A 71 -12.21 -9.79 -15.03
C SER A 71 -12.00 -9.44 -16.52
N GLY A 72 -10.93 -8.71 -16.84
CA GLY A 72 -10.62 -8.25 -18.19
C GLY A 72 -10.37 -9.40 -19.17
N LYS A 73 -10.95 -9.32 -20.37
CA LYS A 73 -10.77 -10.33 -21.45
C LYS A 73 -9.71 -9.94 -22.48
N ASN A 74 -9.61 -8.64 -22.77
CA ASN A 74 -8.65 -8.09 -23.74
C ASN A 74 -7.50 -7.46 -22.96
N LEU A 75 -6.45 -8.24 -22.73
CA LEU A 75 -5.29 -7.84 -21.95
C LEU A 75 -4.03 -7.99 -22.78
N SER A 76 -3.08 -7.11 -22.53
CA SER A 76 -1.79 -7.08 -23.17
C SER A 76 -0.81 -7.82 -22.27
N TYR A 77 -0.18 -8.86 -22.81
CA TYR A 77 0.80 -9.69 -22.10
C TYR A 77 2.22 -9.45 -22.58
N GLY A 78 2.44 -8.41 -23.38
CA GLY A 78 3.76 -8.10 -23.90
C GLY A 78 4.13 -6.64 -23.72
N ASP A 79 5.44 -6.43 -23.65
CA ASP A 79 6.06 -5.12 -23.75
C ASP A 79 7.20 -5.23 -24.77
N SER A 80 7.16 -4.37 -25.79
CA SER A 80 8.14 -4.34 -26.87
C SER A 80 8.27 -5.71 -27.56
N ASN A 81 9.42 -6.38 -27.44
CA ASN A 81 9.68 -7.69 -28.04
C ASN A 81 9.50 -8.86 -27.05
N TYR A 82 8.95 -8.62 -25.87
CA TYR A 82 8.80 -9.61 -24.82
C TYR A 82 7.33 -9.94 -24.57
N ASP A 83 7.00 -11.22 -24.51
CA ASP A 83 5.67 -11.72 -24.16
C ASP A 83 5.76 -12.52 -22.85
N TYR A 84 5.21 -11.94 -21.78
CA TYR A 84 5.23 -12.47 -20.43
C TYR A 84 4.49 -13.82 -20.33
N ILE A 85 3.36 -13.98 -21.03
CA ILE A 85 2.58 -15.21 -20.94
C ILE A 85 3.22 -16.34 -21.73
N ARG A 86 3.82 -16.01 -22.88
CA ARG A 86 4.57 -16.98 -23.68
C ARG A 86 5.81 -17.43 -22.93
N HIS A 87 6.60 -16.50 -22.39
CA HIS A 87 7.79 -16.84 -21.61
C HIS A 87 7.47 -17.75 -20.43
N TYR A 88 6.39 -17.48 -19.69
CA TYR A 88 5.94 -18.35 -18.61
C TYR A 88 5.61 -19.78 -19.10
N LYS A 89 4.89 -19.90 -20.22
CA LYS A 89 4.56 -21.22 -20.80
C LYS A 89 5.82 -21.97 -21.24
N ASP A 90 6.75 -21.29 -21.92
CA ASP A 90 8.00 -21.88 -22.39
C ASP A 90 8.84 -22.39 -21.20
N CYS A 91 8.95 -21.60 -20.13
CA CYS A 91 9.61 -22.02 -18.89
C CYS A 91 8.92 -23.23 -18.25
N ARG A 92 7.59 -23.20 -18.14
CA ARG A 92 6.83 -24.32 -17.57
C ARG A 92 7.01 -25.61 -18.37
N ASP A 93 7.07 -25.51 -19.68
CA ASP A 93 7.22 -26.66 -20.57
C ASP A 93 8.67 -27.18 -20.54
N ALA A 94 9.68 -26.31 -20.38
CA ALA A 94 11.09 -26.68 -20.28
C ALA A 94 11.47 -27.30 -18.92
N PHE A 95 10.95 -26.75 -17.81
CA PHE A 95 11.32 -27.18 -16.45
C PHE A 95 10.28 -28.10 -15.80
N GLY A 96 9.14 -28.31 -16.45
CA GLY A 96 8.02 -29.10 -15.94
C GLY A 96 7.13 -28.31 -14.97
N LYS A 97 5.87 -28.74 -14.84
CA LYS A 97 4.91 -28.16 -13.89
C LYS A 97 5.30 -28.57 -12.47
N THR A 98 5.55 -27.60 -11.58
CA THR A 98 5.64 -27.92 -10.15
C THR A 98 4.25 -28.29 -9.62
N PRO A 99 4.13 -29.16 -8.60
CA PRO A 99 2.85 -29.52 -8.00
C PRO A 99 2.00 -28.33 -7.53
N THR A 100 2.63 -27.18 -7.32
CA THR A 100 2.03 -25.92 -6.86
C THR A 100 1.71 -24.92 -7.97
N ASP A 101 2.11 -25.19 -9.22
CA ASP A 101 1.93 -24.24 -10.32
C ASP A 101 0.51 -24.24 -10.89
N ASN A 102 -0.39 -23.52 -10.21
CA ASN A 102 -1.78 -23.33 -10.60
C ASN A 102 -2.02 -21.92 -11.18
N THR A 103 -0.97 -21.27 -11.68
CA THR A 103 -0.99 -19.82 -12.00
C THR A 103 -1.98 -19.45 -13.11
N LEU A 104 -2.15 -20.32 -14.11
CA LEU A 104 -3.13 -20.15 -15.20
C LEU A 104 -4.44 -20.91 -14.97
N GLU A 105 -4.55 -21.68 -13.88
CA GLU A 105 -5.76 -22.44 -13.58
C GLU A 105 -6.84 -21.53 -13.00
N LYS A 106 -8.11 -21.84 -13.28
CA LYS A 106 -9.21 -21.09 -12.69
C LYS A 106 -9.38 -21.50 -11.22
N PRO A 107 -9.19 -20.58 -10.27
CA PRO A 107 -9.38 -20.90 -8.86
C PRO A 107 -10.87 -21.17 -8.56
N PRO A 108 -11.17 -21.86 -7.45
CA PRO A 108 -12.55 -22.14 -7.07
C PRO A 108 -13.33 -20.85 -6.84
N TYR A 109 -14.56 -20.78 -7.39
CA TYR A 109 -15.46 -19.67 -7.15
C TYR A 109 -16.25 -19.88 -5.86
N LYS A 110 -16.51 -18.79 -5.14
CA LYS A 110 -17.46 -18.74 -4.02
C LYS A 110 -18.76 -18.09 -4.52
N VAL A 111 -19.88 -18.67 -4.09
CA VAL A 111 -21.21 -18.15 -4.38
C VAL A 111 -21.62 -17.24 -3.23
N GLN A 112 -21.89 -15.98 -3.52
CA GLN A 112 -22.41 -15.04 -2.52
C GLN A 112 -23.65 -14.32 -3.03
N ILE A 113 -24.56 -14.02 -2.10
CA ILE A 113 -25.74 -13.20 -2.37
C ILE A 113 -25.39 -11.78 -1.95
N ILE A 114 -25.21 -10.90 -2.94
CA ILE A 114 -24.94 -9.48 -2.71
C ILE A 114 -26.07 -8.71 -3.37
N ASN A 115 -26.80 -7.91 -2.59
CA ASN A 115 -27.93 -7.12 -3.08
C ASN A 115 -28.95 -7.96 -3.88
N GLU A 116 -29.38 -9.10 -3.32
CA GLU A 116 -30.36 -10.03 -3.92
C GLU A 116 -29.90 -10.69 -5.23
N ARG A 117 -28.66 -10.45 -5.67
CA ARG A 117 -28.04 -11.10 -6.83
C ARG A 117 -27.04 -12.16 -6.39
N GLN A 118 -27.14 -13.34 -6.99
CA GLN A 118 -26.17 -14.41 -6.79
C GLN A 118 -24.94 -14.14 -7.65
N ILE A 119 -23.82 -13.79 -7.02
CA ILE A 119 -22.53 -13.58 -7.68
C ILE A 119 -21.67 -14.83 -7.48
N LYS A 120 -21.15 -15.38 -8.58
CA LYS A 120 -20.16 -16.47 -8.58
C LYS A 120 -18.79 -15.85 -8.82
N GLY A 121 -18.06 -15.57 -7.75
CA GLY A 121 -16.81 -14.81 -7.83
C GLY A 121 -15.63 -15.56 -7.24
N VAL A 122 -14.44 -15.25 -7.74
CA VAL A 122 -13.18 -15.63 -7.08
C VAL A 122 -12.91 -14.62 -5.98
N GLU A 123 -12.54 -15.11 -4.80
CA GLU A 123 -12.15 -14.26 -3.67
C GLU A 123 -10.71 -13.77 -3.83
N CYS A 124 -10.55 -12.46 -3.78
CA CYS A 124 -9.28 -11.76 -3.82
C CYS A 124 -9.17 -10.86 -2.59
N ARG A 125 -7.95 -10.55 -2.17
CA ARG A 125 -7.68 -9.63 -1.06
C ARG A 125 -6.63 -8.63 -1.48
N PHE A 126 -6.79 -7.36 -1.12
CA PHE A 126 -5.68 -6.43 -1.15
C PHE A 126 -5.32 -6.00 0.26
N GLY A 127 -4.03 -5.78 0.50
CA GLY A 127 -3.49 -5.33 1.78
C GLY A 127 -2.52 -4.17 1.60
N LEU A 128 -2.61 -3.19 2.50
CA LEU A 128 -1.61 -2.13 2.66
C LEU A 128 -0.99 -2.30 4.04
N TYR A 129 0.34 -2.34 4.09
CA TYR A 129 1.11 -2.57 5.30
C TYR A 129 2.18 -1.48 5.47
N ILE A 130 2.55 -1.20 6.71
CA ILE A 130 3.77 -0.46 7.06
C ILE A 130 4.67 -1.36 7.89
N ASN A 131 5.89 -1.62 7.42
CA ASN A 131 6.85 -2.51 8.09
C ASN A 131 6.22 -3.85 8.52
N ASN A 132 5.37 -4.41 7.67
CA ASN A 132 4.58 -5.63 7.89
C ASN A 132 3.42 -5.52 8.90
N ASN A 133 3.20 -4.37 9.53
CA ASN A 133 1.98 -4.11 10.29
C ASN A 133 0.83 -3.75 9.33
N PRO A 134 -0.34 -4.40 9.42
CA PRO A 134 -1.46 -4.12 8.53
C PRO A 134 -2.05 -2.74 8.84
N ILE A 135 -2.14 -1.90 7.80
CA ILE A 135 -2.93 -0.65 7.84
C ILE A 135 -4.36 -0.96 7.42
N VAL A 136 -4.51 -1.71 6.33
CA VAL A 136 -5.81 -2.19 5.86
C VAL A 136 -5.65 -3.50 5.11
N GLU A 137 -6.60 -4.40 5.31
CA GLU A 137 -6.82 -5.57 4.47
C GLU A 137 -8.29 -5.59 4.07
N ARG A 138 -8.57 -5.89 2.79
CA ARG A 138 -9.94 -5.97 2.27
C ARG A 138 -10.09 -7.10 1.29
N ASP A 139 -11.05 -7.96 1.60
CA ASP A 139 -11.54 -8.99 0.70
C ASP A 139 -12.56 -8.41 -0.28
N PHE A 140 -12.51 -8.90 -1.51
CA PHE A 140 -13.44 -8.56 -2.57
C PHE A 140 -13.60 -9.73 -3.53
N TYR A 141 -14.75 -9.76 -4.22
CA TYR A 141 -15.08 -10.83 -5.16
C TYR A 141 -14.95 -10.34 -6.59
N VAL A 142 -14.39 -11.19 -7.45
CA VAL A 142 -14.25 -10.94 -8.88
C VAL A 142 -15.09 -11.95 -9.65
N ASP A 143 -16.20 -11.49 -10.22
CA ASP A 143 -16.97 -12.25 -11.20
C ASP A 143 -16.20 -12.33 -12.52
N GLY A 144 -16.22 -13.50 -13.17
CA GLY A 144 -15.50 -13.71 -14.43
C GLY A 144 -13.98 -13.58 -14.32
N TYR A 145 -13.38 -13.92 -13.16
CA TYR A 145 -11.94 -13.85 -12.94
C TYR A 145 -11.14 -14.52 -14.07
N ASN A 146 -10.18 -13.79 -14.62
CA ASN A 146 -9.27 -14.26 -15.66
C ASN A 146 -7.87 -14.53 -15.06
N PRO A 147 -7.42 -15.79 -14.94
CA PRO A 147 -6.10 -16.13 -14.38
C PRO A 147 -4.92 -15.53 -15.15
N ALA A 148 -5.07 -15.30 -16.46
CA ALA A 148 -4.01 -14.71 -17.28
C ALA A 148 -3.68 -13.27 -16.89
N THR A 149 -4.60 -12.56 -16.20
CA THR A 149 -4.41 -11.17 -15.74
C THR A 149 -3.15 -10.95 -14.91
N ARG A 150 -2.64 -12.00 -14.25
CA ARG A 150 -1.39 -11.95 -13.47
C ARG A 150 -0.18 -11.54 -14.30
N PHE A 151 -0.20 -11.86 -15.59
CA PHE A 151 0.86 -11.56 -16.55
C PHE A 151 0.59 -10.30 -17.37
N SER A 152 -0.52 -9.60 -17.09
CA SER A 152 -0.92 -8.47 -17.91
C SER A 152 -0.26 -7.16 -17.49
N THR A 153 0.06 -6.33 -18.48
CA THR A 153 0.60 -4.99 -18.25
C THR A 153 -0.46 -4.07 -17.65
N GLU A 154 -1.74 -4.33 -17.91
CA GLU A 154 -2.85 -3.58 -17.32
C GLU A 154 -2.93 -3.78 -15.80
N LEU A 155 -2.70 -4.99 -15.28
CA LEU A 155 -2.71 -5.23 -13.84
C LEU A 155 -1.58 -4.46 -13.16
N THR A 156 -0.38 -4.54 -13.73
CA THR A 156 0.80 -3.80 -13.23
C THR A 156 0.55 -2.29 -13.23
N SER A 157 -0.03 -1.76 -14.31
CA SER A 157 -0.37 -0.34 -14.45
C SER A 157 -1.45 0.10 -13.47
N VAL A 158 -2.49 -0.72 -13.26
CA VAL A 158 -3.55 -0.41 -12.30
C VAL A 158 -3.02 -0.38 -10.88
N ILE A 159 -2.18 -1.35 -10.49
CA ILE A 159 -1.57 -1.37 -9.16
C ILE A 159 -0.61 -0.20 -8.97
N LYS A 160 0.16 0.16 -10.00
CA LYS A 160 1.00 1.38 -10.00
C LYS A 160 0.17 2.60 -9.64
N ASN A 161 -0.89 2.85 -10.42
CA ASN A 161 -1.73 4.01 -10.25
C ASN A 161 -2.46 4.00 -8.89
N ILE A 162 -2.89 2.83 -8.38
CA ILE A 162 -3.45 2.70 -7.01
C ILE A 162 -2.43 3.15 -5.96
N CYS A 163 -1.18 2.70 -6.08
CA CYS A 163 -0.13 3.08 -5.13
C CYS A 163 0.20 4.57 -5.22
N GLU A 164 0.15 5.16 -6.42
CA GLU A 164 0.30 6.61 -6.61
C GLU A 164 -0.86 7.39 -5.98
N ASP A 165 -2.11 6.92 -6.11
CA ASP A 165 -3.26 7.53 -5.45
C ASP A 165 -3.13 7.51 -3.93
N ILE A 166 -2.71 6.36 -3.37
CA ILE A 166 -2.43 6.20 -1.94
C ILE A 166 -1.31 7.16 -1.52
N PHE A 167 -0.20 7.19 -2.25
CA PHE A 167 0.93 8.07 -1.97
C PHE A 167 0.52 9.55 -1.95
N HIS A 168 -0.24 10.00 -2.96
CA HIS A 168 -0.74 11.36 -3.03
C HIS A 168 -1.71 11.70 -1.90
N ASN A 169 -2.57 10.75 -1.50
CA ASN A 169 -3.46 10.93 -0.36
C ASN A 169 -2.67 11.11 0.96
N ILE A 170 -1.66 10.28 1.21
CA ILE A 170 -0.78 10.39 2.37
C ILE A 170 -0.03 11.72 2.33
N LYS A 171 0.53 12.10 1.18
CA LYS A 171 1.23 13.38 0.98
C LYS A 171 0.35 14.59 1.28
N SER A 172 -0.89 14.57 0.81
CA SER A 172 -1.86 15.64 1.07
C SER A 172 -2.16 15.77 2.56
N ASN A 173 -2.36 14.64 3.25
CA ASN A 173 -2.55 14.62 4.70
C ASN A 173 -1.31 15.10 5.46
N ASP A 174 -0.10 14.73 5.00
CA ASP A 174 1.15 15.16 5.62
C ASP A 174 1.32 16.68 5.59
N ILE A 175 1.11 17.26 4.41
CA ILE A 175 1.14 18.72 4.22
C ILE A 175 0.11 19.40 5.11
N LYS A 176 -1.12 18.85 5.20
CA LYS A 176 -2.16 19.39 6.07
C LYS A 176 -1.76 19.35 7.54
N ASN A 177 -1.20 18.24 8.01
CA ASN A 177 -0.71 18.09 9.38
C ASN A 177 0.42 19.08 9.70
N MET A 178 1.35 19.27 8.76
CA MET A 178 2.43 20.26 8.90
C MET A 178 1.89 21.70 9.01
N TRP A 179 0.89 22.05 8.20
CA TRP A 179 0.24 23.37 8.26
C TRP A 179 -0.53 23.58 9.55
N ASP A 180 -1.26 22.57 10.02
CA ASP A 180 -1.98 22.62 11.29
C ASP A 180 -0.98 22.77 12.46
N ASP A 181 0.14 22.03 12.46
CA ASP A 181 1.21 22.19 13.45
C ASP A 181 1.82 23.61 13.40
N TYR A 182 2.15 24.13 12.21
CA TYR A 182 2.65 25.51 12.04
C TYR A 182 1.67 26.54 12.61
N TYR A 183 0.38 26.37 12.36
CA TYR A 183 -0.66 27.28 12.83
C TYR A 183 -0.79 27.24 14.37
N LEU A 184 -0.64 26.07 14.97
CA LEU A 184 -0.65 25.91 16.43
C LEU A 184 0.59 26.53 17.07
N ILE A 185 1.79 26.33 16.51
CA ILE A 185 3.03 26.96 16.99
C ILE A 185 2.86 28.48 16.98
N ARG A 186 2.39 29.04 15.85
CA ARG A 186 2.28 30.49 15.67
C ARG A 186 1.28 31.15 16.60
N ASN A 187 0.12 30.53 16.85
CA ASN A 187 -0.96 31.16 17.62
C ASN A 187 -0.95 30.80 19.11
N TYR A 188 -0.52 29.59 19.47
CA TYR A 188 -0.48 29.13 20.86
C TYR A 188 0.93 29.12 21.47
N GLY A 189 1.97 29.46 20.71
CA GLY A 189 3.36 29.46 21.20
C GLY A 189 3.88 28.07 21.58
N LEU A 190 3.27 27.00 21.08
CA LEU A 190 3.67 25.63 21.41
C LEU A 190 5.01 25.28 20.75
N SER A 191 5.84 24.53 21.45
CA SER A 191 7.01 23.87 20.85
C SER A 191 6.61 22.62 20.06
N SER A 192 7.48 22.18 19.15
CA SER A 192 7.27 20.94 18.39
C SER A 192 7.16 19.70 19.29
N GLN A 193 7.81 19.70 20.46
CA GLN A 193 7.70 18.60 21.41
C GLN A 193 6.32 18.57 22.08
N GLN A 194 5.87 19.73 22.58
CA GLN A 194 4.53 19.83 23.17
C GLN A 194 3.44 19.44 22.17
N LEU A 195 3.60 19.81 20.89
CA LEU A 195 2.69 19.36 19.85
C LEU A 195 2.67 17.84 19.75
N ARG A 196 3.84 17.18 19.67
CA ARG A 196 3.93 15.71 19.62
C ARG A 196 3.21 15.03 20.77
N ASP A 197 3.31 15.60 21.97
CA ASP A 197 2.69 15.07 23.18
C ASP A 197 1.17 15.30 23.24
N LEU A 198 0.62 16.22 22.43
CA LEU A 198 -0.82 16.42 22.32
C LEU A 198 -1.49 15.30 21.51
N SER A 199 -2.61 14.81 22.05
CA SER A 199 -3.48 13.87 21.35
C SER A 199 -4.04 14.46 20.05
N PHE A 200 -4.27 13.59 19.06
CA PHE A 200 -4.83 13.99 17.77
C PHE A 200 -6.16 14.76 17.90
N LYS A 201 -7.03 14.32 18.82
CA LYS A 201 -8.31 14.99 19.11
C LYS A 201 -8.08 16.43 19.60
N ARG A 202 -7.16 16.61 20.55
CA ARG A 202 -6.87 17.93 21.12
C ARG A 202 -6.29 18.88 20.09
N ARG A 203 -5.36 18.42 19.24
CA ARG A 203 -4.82 19.26 18.15
C ARG A 203 -5.93 19.73 17.20
N LYS A 204 -6.82 18.81 16.81
CA LYS A 204 -7.94 19.12 15.91
C LYS A 204 -8.91 20.15 16.52
N GLU A 205 -9.20 20.06 17.82
CA GLU A 205 -10.01 21.05 18.55
C GLU A 205 -9.33 22.43 18.56
N MET A 206 -8.03 22.49 18.90
CA MET A 206 -7.29 23.76 18.94
C MET A 206 -7.25 24.43 17.56
N VAL A 207 -7.02 23.66 16.49
CA VAL A 207 -7.08 24.16 15.12
C VAL A 207 -8.48 24.64 14.76
N ALA A 208 -9.54 23.93 15.18
CA ALA A 208 -10.92 24.31 14.90
C ALA A 208 -11.32 25.63 15.60
N ASN A 209 -10.86 25.82 16.84
CA ASN A 209 -11.11 27.06 17.61
C ASN A 209 -10.48 28.27 16.93
N LEU A 210 -9.28 28.13 16.38
CA LEU A 210 -8.63 29.21 15.63
C LEU A 210 -9.32 29.49 14.28
N LYS A 211 -9.86 28.46 13.62
CA LYS A 211 -10.56 28.61 12.32
C LYS A 211 -11.97 29.24 12.47
N ASN A 212 -12.60 29.13 13.65
CA ASN A 212 -13.94 29.67 13.92
C ASN A 212 -13.95 30.51 15.22
N PRO A 213 -13.41 31.74 15.22
CA PRO A 213 -13.32 32.57 16.43
C PRO A 213 -14.67 33.03 16.99
N SER A 214 -15.77 32.95 16.22
CA SER A 214 -17.07 33.56 16.53
C SER A 214 -18.04 32.70 17.37
N ARG A 215 -17.55 31.77 18.18
CA ARG A 215 -18.38 30.92 19.08
C ARG A 215 -18.23 31.22 20.57
N ASN A 216 -17.69 32.38 20.92
CA ASN A 216 -17.70 32.93 22.28
C ASN A 216 -18.32 34.32 22.26
#